data_AF-A0A369J4N3-F1
#
_entry.id   AF-A0A369J4N3-F1
#
_cell.length_a   1.000
_cell.length_b   1.000
_cell.length_c   1.000
_cell.angle_alpha   90.00
_cell.angle_beta   90.00
_cell.angle_gamma   90.00
#
_symmetry.space_group_name_H-M   'P 1'
#
loop_
_entity.id
_entity.type
_entity.pdbx_description
1 polymer ?
#
loop_
_entity_poly.entity_id
_entity_poly.type
_entity_poly.pdbx_seq_one_letter_code
_entity_poly.pdbx_strand_id
1 'polypeptide(L)'
;MEFTREEQARVLFIGNRMYMHKVLCINFTTYDVRRGQDSMNPRNHADVMILARDEDSSHPFDYARIVGVFHADIVLAGPDACRTPTSLEFLFVRGSALIPPITLVSRGSLHRVEFLPVADKGAFGFLNPDEVIRGAHLSPPSALAVPTNCSKASP
;
A
#
# COMPACT_ATOMS: atom_id res chain seq x y z
N MET A 1 0.72 -17.83 -5.51
CA MET A 1 0.06 -18.34 -6.73
C MET A 1 0.77 -17.71 -7.91
N GLU A 2 1.32 -18.50 -8.82
CA GLU A 2 1.88 -18.00 -10.08
C GLU A 2 0.87 -18.29 -11.20
N PHE A 3 0.49 -17.25 -11.95
CA PHE A 3 -0.39 -17.39 -13.11
C PHE A 3 0.44 -17.74 -14.34
N THR A 4 -0.03 -18.70 -15.14
CA THR A 4 0.62 -19.09 -16.39
C THR A 4 0.49 -17.98 -17.45
N ARG A 5 1.39 -17.96 -18.43
CA ARG A 5 1.31 -16.97 -19.55
C ARG A 5 0.01 -17.08 -20.32
N GLU A 6 -0.53 -18.28 -20.45
CA GLU A 6 -1.79 -18.56 -21.14
C GLU A 6 -2.98 -17.94 -20.39
N GLU A 7 -2.98 -17.97 -19.06
CA GLU A 7 -3.99 -17.32 -18.23
C GLU A 7 -3.87 -15.80 -18.28
N GLN A 8 -2.64 -15.27 -18.23
CA GLN A 8 -2.40 -13.83 -18.33
C GLN A 8 -2.84 -13.27 -19.69
N ALA A 9 -2.62 -14.03 -20.77
CA ALA A 9 -3.03 -13.65 -22.13
C ALA A 9 -4.56 -13.57 -22.30
N ARG A 10 -5.34 -14.11 -21.36
CA ARG A 10 -6.80 -13.96 -21.36
C ARG A 10 -7.24 -12.57 -20.93
N VAL A 11 -6.41 -11.79 -20.24
CA VAL A 11 -6.78 -10.45 -19.78
C VAL A 11 -6.54 -9.45 -20.92
N LEU A 12 -7.62 -8.90 -21.47
CA LEU A 12 -7.57 -7.90 -22.53
C LEU A 12 -7.91 -6.52 -21.97
N PHE A 13 -6.98 -5.58 -22.13
CA PHE A 13 -7.23 -4.17 -21.83
C PHE A 13 -8.00 -3.52 -22.97
N ILE A 14 -9.18 -2.98 -22.68
CA ILE A 14 -10.00 -2.32 -23.68
C ILE A 14 -9.26 -1.06 -24.16
N GLY A 15 -9.04 -0.99 -25.47
CA GLY A 15 -8.35 0.13 -26.10
C GLY A 15 -6.87 0.26 -25.74
N ASN A 16 -6.26 -0.75 -25.11
CA ASN A 16 -4.87 -0.72 -24.63
C ASN A 16 -4.55 0.53 -23.78
N ARG A 17 -5.49 0.91 -22.91
CA ARG A 17 -5.40 2.11 -22.09
C ARG A 17 -5.56 1.76 -20.61
N MET A 18 -4.81 2.50 -19.80
CA MET A 18 -5.02 2.62 -18.37
C MET A 18 -5.20 4.10 -18.06
N TYR A 19 -6.04 4.40 -17.09
CA TYR A 19 -6.37 5.76 -16.70
C TYR A 19 -5.83 6.04 -15.31
N MET A 20 -5.22 7.20 -15.14
CA MET A 20 -4.70 7.65 -13.84
C MET A 20 -5.71 8.58 -13.17
N HIS A 21 -6.02 8.29 -11.91
CA HIS A 21 -6.87 9.11 -11.08
C HIS A 21 -6.06 9.95 -10.10
N LYS A 22 -6.60 11.12 -9.74
CA LYS A 22 -5.97 12.04 -8.78
C LYS A 22 -6.32 11.71 -7.33
N VAL A 23 -7.50 11.15 -7.10
CA VAL A 23 -8.08 10.98 -5.77
C VAL A 23 -8.65 9.57 -5.65
N LEU A 24 -8.38 8.94 -4.51
CA LEU A 24 -8.97 7.68 -4.07
C LEU A 24 -9.89 7.99 -2.88
N CYS A 25 -11.10 7.45 -2.88
CA CYS A 25 -12.06 7.64 -1.80
C CYS A 25 -12.40 6.29 -1.16
N ILE A 26 -12.11 6.13 0.13
CA ILE A 26 -12.37 4.88 0.85
C ILE A 26 -13.30 5.14 2.03
N ASN A 27 -14.33 4.30 2.15
CA ASN A 27 -15.24 4.34 3.28
C ASN A 27 -14.70 3.49 4.41
N PHE A 28 -14.70 4.02 5.63
CA PHE A 28 -14.25 3.29 6.81
C PHE A 28 -15.23 3.48 7.97
N THR A 29 -15.21 2.55 8.91
CA THR A 29 -16.02 2.64 10.13
C THR A 29 -15.18 3.28 11.24
N THR A 30 -15.67 4.41 11.75
CA THR A 30 -15.09 5.09 12.91
C THR A 30 -15.39 4.31 14.20
N TYR A 31 -14.65 4.61 15.28
CA TYR A 31 -14.81 3.96 16.59
C TYR A 31 -16.24 4.01 17.13
N ASP A 32 -16.97 5.09 16.86
CA ASP A 32 -18.37 5.27 17.29
C ASP A 32 -19.37 4.57 16.35
N VAL A 33 -18.92 3.60 15.55
CA VAL A 33 -19.72 2.83 14.57
C VAL A 33 -20.39 3.74 13.52
N ARG A 34 -19.77 4.88 13.21
CA ARG A 34 -20.22 5.78 12.12
C ARG A 34 -19.42 5.55 10.86
N ARG A 35 -20.05 5.76 9.70
CA ARG A 35 -19.37 5.76 8.40
C ARG A 35 -18.59 7.06 8.23
N GLY A 36 -17.28 6.93 8.04
CA GLY A 36 -16.39 7.99 7.58
C GLY A 36 -15.94 7.71 6.15
N GLN A 37 -15.38 8.73 5.50
CA GLN A 37 -14.78 8.60 4.18
C GLN A 37 -13.43 9.33 4.17
N ASP A 38 -12.38 8.61 3.79
CA ASP A 38 -11.05 9.18 3.58
C ASP A 38 -10.87 9.50 2.09
N SER A 39 -10.46 10.74 1.81
CA SER A 39 -10.08 11.18 0.47
C SER A 39 -8.56 11.30 0.40
N MET A 40 -7.94 10.37 -0.33
CA MET A 40 -6.50 10.25 -0.44
C MET A 40 -6.03 10.76 -1.80
N ASN A 41 -4.93 11.49 -1.78
CA ASN A 41 -4.31 12.03 -2.98
C ASN A 41 -2.80 11.78 -2.89
N PRO A 42 -2.18 11.19 -3.92
CA PRO A 42 -0.73 10.95 -3.96
C PRO A 42 0.13 12.18 -3.62
N ARG A 43 -0.41 13.41 -3.74
CA ARG A 43 0.30 14.64 -3.40
C ARG A 43 0.32 15.02 -1.91
N ASN A 44 -0.79 14.86 -1.18
CA ASN A 44 -0.93 15.42 0.17
C ASN A 44 -1.26 14.37 1.26
N HIS A 45 -1.87 13.25 0.89
CA HIS A 45 -2.33 12.22 1.83
C HIS A 45 -2.18 10.85 1.16
N ALA A 46 -0.92 10.48 0.92
CA ALA A 46 -0.58 9.30 0.15
C ALA A 46 -0.42 8.05 1.02
N ASP A 47 -0.27 8.19 2.33
CA ASP A 47 -0.01 7.05 3.21
C ASP A 47 -1.30 6.29 3.53
N VAL A 48 -1.25 4.98 3.42
CA VAL A 48 -2.37 4.05 3.63
C VAL A 48 -2.02 3.00 4.67
N MET A 49 -3.05 2.54 5.37
CA MET A 49 -2.99 1.42 6.31
C MET A 49 -3.67 0.20 5.69
N ILE A 50 -2.97 -0.94 5.72
CA ILE A 50 -3.37 -2.21 5.12
C ILE A 50 -3.30 -3.28 6.21
N LEU A 51 -4.07 -4.36 6.09
CA LEU A 51 -3.94 -5.49 6.99
C LEU A 51 -2.59 -6.18 6.78
N ALA A 52 -1.85 -6.44 7.87
CA ALA A 52 -0.60 -7.17 7.77
C ALA A 52 -0.88 -8.60 7.26
N ARG A 53 -0.04 -9.07 6.32
CA ARG A 53 -0.17 -10.44 5.78
C ARG A 53 0.40 -11.51 6.71
N ASP A 54 1.27 -11.10 7.64
CA ASP A 54 1.92 -11.97 8.60
C ASP A 54 1.15 -11.95 9.93
N GLU A 55 0.53 -13.08 10.28
CA GLU A 55 -0.22 -13.26 11.52
C GLU A 55 0.68 -13.22 12.77
N ASP A 56 1.99 -13.50 12.61
CA ASP A 56 2.98 -13.47 13.68
C ASP A 56 3.62 -12.08 13.86
N SER A 57 3.20 -11.09 13.06
CA SER A 57 3.67 -9.71 13.19
C SER A 57 3.31 -9.14 14.55
N SER A 58 4.27 -8.46 15.18
CA SER A 58 4.03 -7.70 16.42
C SER A 58 2.97 -6.59 16.25
N HIS A 59 2.59 -6.25 15.02
CA HIS A 59 1.60 -5.22 14.71
C HIS A 59 0.64 -5.70 13.62
N PRO A 60 -0.69 -5.54 13.80
CA PRO A 60 -1.69 -6.11 12.89
C PRO A 60 -1.83 -5.39 11.54
N PHE A 61 -1.14 -4.26 11.35
CA PHE A 61 -1.24 -3.45 10.13
C PHE A 61 0.12 -3.17 9.51
N ASP A 62 0.12 -3.16 8.17
CA ASP A 62 1.20 -2.66 7.35
C ASP A 62 0.86 -1.27 6.81
N TYR A 63 1.89 -0.54 6.43
CA TYR A 63 1.75 0.80 5.85
C TYR A 63 2.36 0.83 4.45
N ALA A 64 1.77 1.65 3.59
CA ALA A 64 2.33 1.92 2.27
C ALA A 64 2.03 3.36 1.86
N ARG A 65 2.78 3.86 0.87
CA ARG A 65 2.54 5.17 0.27
C ARG A 65 2.05 5.01 -1.16
N ILE A 66 0.86 5.53 -1.47
CA ILE A 66 0.31 5.59 -2.81
C ILE A 66 1.22 6.45 -3.70
N VAL A 67 1.72 5.84 -4.77
CA VAL A 67 2.46 6.51 -5.85
C VAL A 67 1.50 6.93 -6.95
N GLY A 68 0.50 6.09 -7.26
CA GLY A 68 -0.53 6.38 -8.26
C GLY A 68 -1.79 5.56 -8.06
N VAL A 69 -2.92 6.13 -8.47
CA VAL A 69 -4.24 5.48 -8.48
C VAL A 69 -4.61 5.24 -9.94
N PHE A 70 -4.96 4.02 -10.29
CA PHE A 70 -5.25 3.64 -11.66
C PHE A 70 -6.55 2.87 -11.76
N HIS A 71 -7.19 2.95 -12.93
CA HIS A 71 -8.16 1.96 -13.34
C HIS A 71 -7.91 1.55 -14.80
N ALA A 72 -8.36 0.35 -15.14
CA ALA A 72 -8.35 -0.12 -16.50
C ALA A 72 -9.61 -0.94 -16.78
N ASP A 73 -10.18 -0.77 -17.97
CA ASP A 73 -11.30 -1.57 -18.42
C ASP A 73 -10.76 -2.86 -19.01
N ILE A 74 -11.14 -3.99 -18.40
CA ILE A 74 -10.65 -5.32 -18.79
C ILE A 74 -11.80 -6.21 -19.25
N VAL A 75 -11.50 -7.09 -20.19
CA VAL A 75 -12.35 -8.21 -20.59
C VAL A 75 -11.52 -9.48 -20.46
N LEU A 76 -12.10 -10.50 -19.82
CA LEU A 76 -11.48 -11.82 -19.79
C LEU A 76 -11.86 -12.56 -21.07
N ALA A 77 -10.89 -13.10 -21.79
CA ALA A 77 -11.10 -13.93 -22.96
C ALA A 77 -11.19 -15.40 -22.55
N GLY A 78 -12.30 -16.06 -22.89
CA GLY A 78 -12.53 -17.47 -22.58
C GLY A 78 -13.85 -17.97 -23.16
N PRO A 79 -14.03 -19.31 -23.27
CA PRO A 79 -15.23 -19.91 -23.85
C PRO A 79 -16.51 -19.54 -23.08
N ASP A 80 -16.43 -19.35 -21.77
CA ASP A 80 -17.54 -18.92 -20.89
C ASP A 80 -17.42 -17.47 -20.42
N ALA A 81 -16.50 -16.68 -21.02
CA ALA A 81 -16.20 -15.37 -20.49
C ALA A 81 -17.22 -14.32 -20.92
N CYS A 82 -17.73 -13.56 -19.95
CA CYS A 82 -18.65 -12.48 -20.20
C CYS A 82 -17.91 -11.37 -20.96
N ARG A 83 -18.40 -11.00 -22.15
CA ARG A 83 -17.84 -9.91 -22.98
C ARG A 83 -18.09 -8.51 -22.42
N THR A 84 -18.70 -8.41 -21.24
CA THR A 84 -18.96 -7.12 -20.60
C THR A 84 -17.65 -6.56 -20.06
N PRO A 85 -17.27 -5.33 -20.44
CA PRO A 85 -16.17 -4.59 -19.82
C PRO A 85 -16.34 -4.54 -18.30
N THR A 86 -15.30 -4.93 -17.56
CA THR A 86 -15.21 -4.71 -16.13
C THR A 86 -14.12 -3.68 -15.85
N SER A 87 -14.46 -2.56 -15.22
CA SER A 87 -13.46 -1.59 -14.76
C SER A 87 -12.81 -2.11 -13.49
N LEU A 88 -11.49 -2.33 -13.54
CA LEU A 88 -10.69 -2.76 -12.40
C LEU A 88 -9.89 -1.56 -11.88
N GLU A 89 -10.03 -1.25 -10.59
CA GLU A 89 -9.23 -0.24 -9.90
C GLU A 89 -8.05 -0.89 -9.19
N PHE A 90 -6.88 -0.26 -9.27
CA PHE A 90 -5.66 -0.73 -8.60
C PHE A 90 -4.74 0.43 -8.24
N LEU A 91 -4.03 0.28 -7.13
CA LEU A 91 -3.10 1.27 -6.61
C LEU A 91 -1.68 0.83 -6.88
N PHE A 92 -0.83 1.75 -7.32
CA PHE A 92 0.61 1.55 -7.29
C PHE A 92 1.15 2.17 -6.02
N VAL A 93 1.78 1.36 -5.17
CA VAL A 93 2.19 1.76 -3.82
C VAL A 93 3.68 1.49 -3.60
N ARG A 94 4.28 2.27 -2.70
CA ARG A 94 5.59 2.05 -2.11
C ARG A 94 5.42 1.42 -0.75
N GLY A 95 5.93 0.20 -0.58
CA GLY A 95 5.87 -0.53 0.68
C GLY A 95 6.74 0.10 1.76
N SER A 96 6.38 -0.19 3.01
CA SER A 96 7.17 0.20 4.17
C SER A 96 7.25 -0.95 5.17
N ALA A 97 8.31 -0.98 5.94
CA ALA A 97 8.56 -1.97 6.99
C ALA A 97 8.42 -1.33 8.36
N LEU A 98 7.87 -2.09 9.30
CA LEU A 98 7.83 -1.73 10.71
C LEU A 98 9.23 -1.87 11.31
N ILE A 99 9.68 -0.83 11.99
CA ILE A 99 10.94 -0.88 12.74
C ILE A 99 10.60 -1.36 14.16
N PRO A 100 11.21 -2.46 14.63
CA PRO A 100 11.01 -2.92 16.00
C PRO A 100 11.50 -1.86 17.00
N PRO A 101 10.86 -1.75 18.18
CA PRO A 101 11.26 -0.78 19.19
C PRO A 101 12.69 -1.06 19.67
N ILE A 102 13.53 -0.01 19.73
CA ILE A 102 14.96 -0.10 20.07
C ILE A 102 15.17 -0.41 21.57
N THR A 103 14.20 -0.12 22.44
CA THR A 103 14.34 -0.28 23.91
C THR A 103 13.06 -0.73 24.60
N LEU A 104 13.19 -1.59 25.62
CA LEU A 104 12.10 -2.07 26.51
C LEU A 104 11.33 -0.94 27.24
N VAL A 105 11.90 0.27 27.30
CA VAL A 105 11.31 1.46 27.97
C VAL A 105 10.31 2.20 27.07
N SER A 106 10.07 1.75 25.84
CA SER A 106 9.14 2.41 24.90
C SER A 106 7.66 2.10 25.19
N ARG A 107 7.26 1.95 26.46
CA ARG A 107 5.85 1.85 26.85
C ARG A 107 5.17 3.19 26.50
N GLY A 108 4.55 3.26 25.32
CA GLY A 108 3.87 4.45 24.81
C GLY A 108 4.54 5.13 23.60
N SER A 109 5.59 4.56 22.99
CA SER A 109 6.12 5.10 21.72
C SER A 109 5.20 4.74 20.55
N LEU A 110 5.01 5.69 19.63
CA LEU A 110 4.38 5.41 18.33
C LEU A 110 5.20 4.37 17.56
N HIS A 111 4.50 3.49 16.83
CA HIS A 111 5.13 2.56 15.89
C HIS A 111 5.92 3.35 14.85
N ARG A 112 7.16 2.91 14.60
CA ARG A 112 8.04 3.51 13.61
C ARG A 112 7.98 2.70 12.34
N VAL A 113 7.95 3.42 11.22
CA VAL A 113 7.84 2.84 9.89
C VAL A 113 8.92 3.45 9.03
N GLU A 114 9.60 2.61 8.25
CA GLU A 114 10.61 3.00 7.28
C GLU A 114 10.19 2.54 5.89
N PHE A 115 10.40 3.40 4.89
CA PHE A 115 10.22 2.97 3.51
C PHE A 115 11.31 1.98 3.12
N LEU A 116 10.90 0.92 2.43
CA LEU A 116 11.85 -0.03 1.88
C LEU A 116 12.85 0.68 0.94
N PRO A 117 14.13 0.24 0.91
CA PRO A 117 15.12 0.72 -0.03
C PRO A 117 14.61 0.56 -1.47
N VAL A 118 14.83 1.56 -2.32
CA VAL A 118 14.32 1.56 -3.71
C VAL A 118 14.85 0.37 -4.54
N ALA A 119 16.02 -0.15 -4.18
CA ALA A 119 16.64 -1.31 -4.83
C ALA A 119 15.99 -2.66 -4.44
N ASP A 120 15.17 -2.68 -3.39
CA ASP A 120 14.48 -3.89 -2.96
C ASP A 120 13.32 -4.23 -3.92
N LYS A 121 13.21 -5.51 -4.29
CA LYS A 121 12.15 -6.01 -5.18
C LYS A 121 10.75 -5.83 -4.58
N GLY A 122 10.65 -5.79 -3.24
CA GLY A 122 9.40 -5.54 -2.52
C GLY A 122 9.06 -4.07 -2.30
N ALA A 123 9.92 -3.13 -2.71
CA ALA A 123 9.73 -1.72 -2.39
C ALA A 123 8.52 -1.09 -3.08
N PHE A 124 8.15 -1.58 -4.27
CA PHE A 124 7.00 -1.12 -5.03
C PHE A 124 6.11 -2.29 -5.41
N GLY A 125 4.81 -2.06 -5.38
CA GLY A 125 3.83 -3.09 -5.69
C GLY A 125 2.49 -2.53 -6.12
N PHE A 126 1.63 -3.43 -6.56
CA PHE A 126 0.23 -3.14 -6.80
C PHE A 126 -0.62 -3.60 -5.63
N LEU A 127 -1.66 -2.83 -5.31
CA LEU A 127 -2.56 -3.09 -4.21
C LEU A 127 -4.01 -2.90 -4.68
N ASN A 128 -4.90 -3.79 -4.26
CA ASN A 128 -6.33 -3.62 -4.45
C ASN A 128 -6.85 -2.52 -3.50
N PRO A 129 -7.58 -1.50 -3.97
CA PRO A 129 -8.25 -0.51 -3.11
C PRO A 129 -9.04 -1.12 -1.95
N ASP A 130 -9.63 -2.31 -2.13
CA ASP A 130 -10.40 -3.00 -1.07
C ASP A 130 -9.52 -3.53 0.08
N GLU A 131 -8.21 -3.71 -0.13
CA GLU A 131 -7.26 -4.09 0.92
C GLU A 131 -6.90 -2.89 1.82
N VAL A 132 -7.18 -1.67 1.39
CA VAL A 132 -6.88 -0.47 2.17
C VAL A 132 -7.97 -0.25 3.22
N ILE A 133 -7.56 -0.25 4.49
CA ILE A 133 -8.46 -0.06 5.63
C ILE A 133 -8.82 1.43 5.76
N ARG A 134 -7.82 2.31 5.66
CA ARG A 134 -7.96 3.76 5.82
C ARG A 134 -6.71 4.52 5.38
N GLY A 135 -6.83 5.84 5.25
CA GLY A 135 -5.69 6.73 5.16
C GLY A 135 -4.91 6.77 6.48
N ALA A 136 -3.60 6.87 6.37
CA ALA A 136 -2.67 7.02 7.49
C ALA A 136 -1.96 8.38 7.43
N HIS A 137 -1.60 8.92 8.59
CA HIS A 137 -0.74 10.09 8.68
C HIS A 137 0.60 9.69 9.29
N LEU A 138 1.62 9.53 8.45
CA LEU A 138 2.98 9.24 8.90
C LEU A 138 3.70 10.56 9.18
N SER A 139 3.87 10.89 10.46
CA SER A 139 4.70 12.03 10.87
C SER A 139 6.18 11.69 10.61
N PRO A 140 6.99 12.65 10.15
CA PRO A 140 8.43 12.47 10.12
C PRO A 140 8.96 12.17 11.54
N PRO A 141 10.08 11.44 11.66
CA PRO A 141 10.73 11.24 12.94
C PRO A 141 11.10 12.61 13.53
N SER A 142 10.79 12.81 14.81
CA SER A 142 11.24 14.01 15.52
C SER A 142 12.76 13.96 15.70
N ALA A 143 13.43 15.10 15.60
CA ALA A 143 14.90 15.21 15.66
C ALA A 143 15.54 14.67 16.96
N LEU A 144 14.74 14.45 18.01
CA LEU A 144 15.16 13.82 19.27
C LEU A 144 15.40 12.31 19.18
N ALA A 145 15.08 11.68 18.04
CA ALA A 145 14.98 10.24 17.90
C ALA A 145 15.99 9.60 16.93
N VAL A 146 16.99 10.34 16.43
CA VAL A 146 18.04 9.79 15.54
C VAL A 146 19.09 9.05 16.37
N PRO A 147 19.19 7.71 16.31
CA PRO A 147 20.39 7.04 16.78
C PRO A 147 21.52 7.35 15.81
N THR A 148 22.52 8.09 16.28
CA THR A 148 23.76 8.37 15.56
C THR A 148 24.57 7.08 15.43
N ASN A 149 24.25 6.23 14.45
CA ASN A 149 25.13 5.12 14.09
C ASN A 149 26.21 5.65 13.13
N CYS A 150 27.20 6.33 13.71
CA CYS A 150 28.50 6.47 13.09
C CYS A 150 29.21 5.11 13.17
N SER A 151 29.11 4.29 12.12
CA SER A 151 30.04 3.18 11.95
C SER A 151 31.42 3.76 11.67
N LYS A 152 32.32 3.58 12.64
CA LYS A 152 33.75 3.84 12.50
C LYS A 152 34.27 3.03 11.31
N ALA A 153 34.92 3.69 10.36
CA ALA A 153 35.86 3.03 9.48
C ALA A 153 37.00 2.49 10.36
N SER A 154 37.12 1.17 10.41
CA SER A 154 38.26 0.46 11.00
C SER A 154 39.51 0.68 10.14
N PRO A 155 40.72 0.64 10.72
CA PRO A 155 41.97 1.14 10.13
C PRO A 155 42.47 0.36 8.93
#